data_AF-A0A2N1JGJ0-F1
#
_entry.id   AF-A0A2N1JGJ0-F1
#
_cell.length_a   1.000
_cell.length_b   1.000
_cell.length_c   1.000
_cell.angle_alpha   90.00
_cell.angle_beta   90.00
_cell.angle_gamma   90.00
#
_symmetry.space_group_name_H-M   'P 1'
#
loop_
_entity.id
_entity.type
_entity.pdbx_description
1 polymer ?
#
loop_
_entity_poly.entity_id
_entity_poly.type
_entity_poly.pdbx_seq_one_letter_code
_entity_poly.pdbx_strand_id
1 'polypeptide(L)'
;MPKELPRIDLEHPSDLDYITHAVNAYANDIGKEHMRARGRQGSALEDTLDHALERWVYAARTRLIPNISINGLSLGDYAKQATAVEPFDESLANRVNQLSENVDEMTESVVEYRRAVPAAYAKAVKRRAEALDALANAREDQRQRKLRKSKPRTHFPALAMAQPLTVDADAKERIGETLHTVYANMAHLESMYVHEETVNGKRLTDIINQDHENVKYLADVKLPENVVAGSNLEDVAKGATLLIFVLPHQFILNVCKSLRGNIGENAHAISMIKGVDVRDGNIRIYADVIEHALGIPCAALSGANIANEVARDKFSETTVGYRPGGREFASDIYFKLFNTPNFRVGLIEDVAGVSLCGALKNIVAIGAGFCDGLGWGDNSKAAIMRIGLMEMMNFSINFFDNVKPETFTETSAGVADLITTCFGGRNRKCAEAFVKTKKPFSELEAELLNGQKLQGTETAREVHEYLAHRGKVDEYPLFYNIYKISFEGMDPAKLSDGI
;
A
#
# COMPACT_ATOMS: atom_id res chain seq x y z
N MET A 1 -4.56 -9.67 52.91
CA MET A 1 -3.78 -9.97 51.69
C MET A 1 -3.23 -11.38 51.80
N PRO A 2 -3.34 -12.24 50.78
CA PRO A 2 -2.55 -13.46 50.75
C PRO A 2 -1.07 -13.06 50.75
N LYS A 3 -0.26 -13.75 51.56
CA LYS A 3 1.13 -13.33 51.83
C LYS A 3 2.06 -13.47 50.63
N GLU A 4 1.71 -14.29 49.65
CA GLU A 4 2.48 -14.40 48.40
C GLU A 4 1.50 -14.67 47.24
N LEU A 5 1.53 -13.80 46.23
CA LEU A 5 0.93 -14.07 44.92
C LEU A 5 1.79 -15.12 44.20
N PRO A 6 1.21 -16.02 43.39
CA PRO A 6 2.00 -16.98 42.62
C PRO A 6 2.98 -16.22 41.70
N ARG A 7 4.26 -16.61 41.73
CA ARG A 7 5.25 -16.12 40.76
C ARG A 7 4.89 -16.69 39.39
N ILE A 8 4.44 -15.82 38.50
CA ILE A 8 4.15 -16.16 37.10
C ILE A 8 5.41 -15.83 36.30
N ASP A 9 5.96 -16.83 35.61
CA ASP A 9 7.06 -16.63 34.67
C ASP A 9 6.49 -15.99 33.39
N LEU A 10 7.14 -14.94 32.90
CA LEU A 10 6.64 -14.10 31.81
C LEU A 10 7.63 -14.15 30.65
N GLU A 11 7.29 -14.92 29.61
CA GLU A 11 8.16 -15.15 28.45
C GLU A 11 7.63 -14.46 27.18
N HIS A 12 6.33 -14.13 27.12
CA HIS A 12 5.68 -13.59 25.94
C HIS A 12 4.85 -12.32 26.20
N PRO A 13 4.69 -11.43 25.20
CA PRO A 13 3.85 -10.22 25.33
C PRO A 13 2.40 -10.51 25.72
N SER A 14 1.87 -11.68 25.31
CA SER A 14 0.54 -12.18 25.70
C SER A 14 0.39 -12.42 27.20
N ASP A 15 1.50 -12.61 27.93
CA ASP A 15 1.47 -12.90 29.36
C ASP A 15 1.22 -11.62 30.18
N LEU A 16 1.63 -10.45 29.65
CA LEU A 16 1.30 -9.14 30.22
C LEU A 16 -0.20 -8.86 30.14
N ASP A 17 -0.81 -9.23 29.02
CA ASP A 17 -2.26 -9.12 28.82
C ASP A 17 -2.99 -10.09 29.74
N TYR A 18 -2.50 -11.31 29.91
CA TYR A 18 -3.03 -12.29 30.85
C TYR A 18 -2.97 -11.81 32.31
N ILE A 19 -1.84 -11.24 32.77
CA ILE A 19 -1.73 -10.68 34.13
C ILE A 19 -2.65 -9.48 34.31
N THR A 20 -2.67 -8.56 33.33
CA THR A 20 -3.52 -7.37 33.40
C THR A 20 -4.99 -7.77 33.49
N HIS A 21 -5.38 -8.81 32.75
CA HIS A 21 -6.72 -9.38 32.79
C HIS A 21 -7.02 -10.05 34.14
N ALA A 22 -6.09 -10.83 34.69
CA ALA A 22 -6.25 -11.49 35.99
C ALA A 22 -6.35 -10.50 37.16
N VAL A 23 -5.54 -9.44 37.16
CA VAL A 23 -5.60 -8.37 38.16
C VAL A 23 -6.92 -7.59 38.06
N ASN A 24 -7.36 -7.29 36.84
CA ASN A 24 -8.64 -6.60 36.62
C ASN A 24 -9.83 -7.48 37.04
N ALA A 25 -9.79 -8.79 36.77
CA ALA A 25 -10.82 -9.74 37.19
C ALA A 25 -10.89 -9.86 38.72
N TYR A 26 -9.73 -9.98 39.39
CA TYR A 26 -9.68 -10.06 40.86
C TYR A 26 -10.14 -8.77 41.55
N ALA A 27 -9.73 -7.61 41.03
CA ALA A 27 -10.16 -6.32 41.56
C ALA A 27 -11.67 -6.10 41.38
N ASN A 28 -12.23 -6.55 40.25
CA ASN A 28 -13.67 -6.55 40.01
C ASN A 28 -14.43 -7.45 40.98
N ASP A 29 -13.94 -8.66 41.25
CA ASP A 29 -14.59 -9.58 42.19
C ASP A 29 -14.60 -9.02 43.62
N ILE A 30 -13.47 -8.48 44.12
CA ILE A 30 -13.41 -7.83 45.44
C ILE A 30 -14.33 -6.61 45.50
N GLY A 31 -14.33 -5.79 44.45
CA GLY A 31 -15.19 -4.62 44.33
C GLY A 31 -16.68 -4.99 44.41
N LYS A 32 -17.10 -6.00 43.64
CA LYS A 32 -18.47 -6.53 43.65
C LYS A 32 -18.86 -7.13 45.01
N GLU A 33 -17.94 -7.78 45.70
CA GLU A 33 -18.16 -8.34 47.03
C GLU A 33 -18.37 -7.24 48.09
N HIS A 34 -17.56 -6.17 48.07
CA HIS A 34 -17.73 -5.01 48.95
C HIS A 34 -18.98 -4.18 48.63
N MET A 35 -19.41 -4.13 47.37
CA MET A 35 -20.63 -3.45 46.93
C MET A 35 -21.89 -4.18 47.39
N ARG A 36 -21.90 -5.53 47.34
CA ARG A 36 -23.00 -6.37 47.86
C ARG A 36 -23.25 -6.14 49.34
N ALA A 37 -22.21 -5.85 50.13
CA ALA A 37 -22.33 -5.52 51.55
C ALA A 37 -22.98 -4.14 51.84
N ARG A 38 -23.12 -3.26 50.83
CA ARG A 38 -23.67 -1.89 50.97
C ARG A 38 -25.07 -1.70 50.38
N GLY A 39 -25.68 -2.73 49.82
CA GLY A 39 -27.07 -2.70 49.35
C GLY A 39 -27.36 -1.64 48.26
N ARG A 40 -28.54 -0.99 48.30
CA ARG A 40 -29.03 -0.07 47.25
C ARG A 40 -28.16 1.18 47.00
N GLN A 41 -27.19 1.51 47.88
CA GLN A 41 -26.24 2.60 47.64
C GLN A 41 -25.03 2.19 46.79
N GLY A 42 -24.82 0.89 46.52
CA GLY A 42 -23.69 0.38 45.74
C GLY A 42 -23.81 0.60 44.23
N SER A 43 -25.02 0.59 43.65
CA SER A 43 -25.19 0.69 42.19
C SER A 43 -24.79 2.06 41.62
N ALA A 44 -24.84 3.12 42.43
CA ALA A 44 -24.42 4.46 42.02
C ALA A 44 -22.89 4.63 41.96
N LEU A 45 -22.13 3.66 42.50
CA LEU A 45 -20.66 3.69 42.56
C LEU A 45 -20.01 2.72 41.57
N GLU A 46 -20.80 1.91 40.86
CA GLU A 46 -20.32 0.86 39.95
C GLU A 46 -19.56 1.49 38.77
N ASP A 47 -20.16 2.47 38.10
CA ASP A 47 -19.51 3.25 37.04
C ASP A 47 -18.23 3.95 37.52
N THR A 48 -18.20 4.39 38.79
CA THR A 48 -17.03 5.07 39.37
C THR A 48 -15.90 4.08 39.65
N LEU A 49 -16.22 2.86 40.07
CA LEU A 49 -15.25 1.79 40.29
C LEU A 49 -14.67 1.31 38.96
N ASP A 50 -15.51 1.11 37.95
CA ASP A 50 -15.07 0.68 36.61
C ASP A 50 -14.13 1.72 35.98
N HIS A 51 -14.49 3.00 36.04
CA HIS A 51 -13.61 4.08 35.57
C HIS A 51 -12.29 4.17 36.36
N ALA A 52 -12.33 3.94 37.67
CA ALA A 52 -11.11 3.95 38.48
C ALA A 52 -10.19 2.76 38.13
N LEU A 53 -10.75 1.58 37.91
CA LEU A 53 -10.02 0.37 37.53
C LEU A 53 -9.39 0.51 36.14
N GLU A 54 -10.14 1.00 35.14
CA GLU A 54 -9.59 1.27 33.80
C GLU A 54 -8.42 2.25 33.87
N ARG A 55 -8.54 3.31 34.67
CA ARG A 55 -7.49 4.32 34.83
C ARG A 55 -6.25 3.75 35.52
N TRP A 56 -6.44 2.85 36.50
CA TRP A 56 -5.33 2.18 37.17
C TRP A 56 -4.63 1.15 36.29
N VAL A 57 -5.39 0.37 35.51
CA VAL A 57 -4.84 -0.56 34.51
C VAL A 57 -4.06 0.18 33.43
N TYR A 58 -4.60 1.29 32.94
CA TYR A 58 -3.92 2.15 31.98
C TYR A 58 -2.63 2.76 32.55
N ALA A 59 -2.66 3.27 33.78
CA ALA A 59 -1.50 3.82 34.48
C ALA A 59 -0.41 2.75 34.76
N ALA A 60 -0.81 1.52 35.06
CA ALA A 60 0.10 0.40 35.24
C ALA A 60 0.79 0.03 33.91
N ARG A 61 0.02 -0.10 32.82
CA ARG A 61 0.56 -0.35 31.46
C ARG A 61 1.54 0.73 31.03
N THR A 62 1.18 2.00 31.20
CA THR A 62 2.04 3.14 30.82
C THR A 62 3.30 3.28 31.67
N ARG A 63 3.37 2.67 32.87
CA ARG A 63 4.60 2.62 33.68
C ARG A 63 5.46 1.39 33.43
N LEU A 64 4.84 0.25 33.12
CA LEU A 64 5.53 -1.02 32.85
C LEU A 64 6.18 -1.03 31.47
N ILE A 65 5.46 -0.58 30.44
CA ILE A 65 5.92 -0.64 29.03
C ILE A 65 7.23 0.14 28.81
N PRO A 66 7.39 1.39 29.27
CA PRO A 66 8.65 2.11 29.11
C PRO A 66 9.81 1.46 29.88
N ASN A 67 9.57 0.93 31.09
CA ASN A 67 10.63 0.32 31.90
C ASN A 67 11.15 -1.00 31.33
N ILE A 68 10.31 -1.75 30.62
CA ILE A 68 10.67 -3.02 29.96
C ILE A 68 11.29 -2.75 28.59
N SER A 69 10.69 -1.86 27.79
CA SER A 69 11.14 -1.58 26.43
C SER A 69 12.39 -0.70 26.36
N ILE A 70 12.60 0.22 27.30
CA ILE A 70 13.72 1.18 27.26
C ILE A 70 14.97 0.62 27.95
N ASN A 71 14.83 -0.18 29.01
CA ASN A 71 15.97 -0.75 29.74
C ASN A 71 16.44 -2.12 29.22
N GLY A 72 15.81 -2.66 28.18
CA GLY A 72 16.19 -3.94 27.55
C GLY A 72 16.04 -5.16 28.47
N LEU A 73 15.20 -5.09 29.51
CA LEU A 73 14.97 -6.18 30.45
C LEU A 73 13.91 -7.14 29.89
N SER A 74 14.11 -8.45 30.07
CA SER A 74 13.03 -9.41 29.86
C SER A 74 11.98 -9.29 30.98
N LEU A 75 10.73 -9.68 30.71
CA LEU A 75 9.65 -9.62 31.69
C LEU A 75 9.97 -10.45 32.95
N GLY A 76 10.64 -11.60 32.79
CA GLY A 76 11.11 -12.44 33.88
C GLY A 76 12.25 -11.82 34.71
N ASP A 77 13.07 -10.93 34.14
CA ASP A 77 14.14 -10.22 34.86
C ASP A 77 13.59 -9.05 35.68
N TYR A 78 12.57 -8.36 35.16
CA TYR A 78 11.87 -7.28 35.86
C TYR A 78 11.13 -7.81 37.10
N ALA A 79 10.47 -8.97 36.99
CA ALA A 79 9.72 -9.59 38.10
C ALA A 79 10.60 -10.05 39.29
N LYS A 80 11.93 -10.14 39.09
CA LYS A 80 12.89 -10.54 40.12
C LYS A 80 13.45 -9.35 40.93
N GLN A 81 13.16 -8.11 40.55
CA GLN A 81 13.68 -6.92 41.23
C GLN A 81 12.82 -6.52 42.43
N ALA A 82 13.45 -6.27 43.58
CA ALA A 82 12.75 -6.09 44.86
C ALA A 82 12.26 -4.65 45.13
N THR A 83 12.69 -3.65 44.35
CA THR A 83 12.29 -2.23 44.54
C THR A 83 12.19 -1.51 43.19
N ALA A 84 11.11 -0.76 42.99
CA ALA A 84 10.86 0.04 41.78
C ALA A 84 11.88 1.17 41.66
N VAL A 85 12.54 1.27 40.50
CA VAL A 85 13.56 2.29 40.21
C VAL A 85 12.86 3.54 39.65
N GLU A 86 12.99 4.68 40.33
CA GLU A 86 12.66 6.00 39.75
C GLU A 86 13.84 6.55 38.91
N PRO A 87 13.57 7.38 37.89
CA PRO A 87 14.52 7.66 36.82
C PRO A 87 15.41 8.87 37.15
N PHE A 88 16.64 8.63 37.59
CA PHE A 88 17.80 9.44 37.22
C PHE A 88 19.07 8.64 37.46
N ASP A 89 19.42 7.78 36.49
CA ASP A 89 20.69 7.08 36.49
C ASP A 89 21.75 7.95 35.82
N GLU A 90 22.57 8.63 36.63
CA GLU A 90 23.70 9.46 36.20
C GLU A 90 24.72 8.65 35.36
N SER A 91 24.80 7.33 35.58
CA SER A 91 25.57 6.41 34.74
C SER A 91 24.91 6.20 33.37
N LEU A 92 23.58 6.19 33.28
CA LEU A 92 22.88 6.14 31.99
C LEU A 92 23.03 7.47 31.23
N ALA A 93 22.95 8.62 31.91
CA ALA A 93 23.21 9.92 31.28
C ALA A 93 24.64 10.01 30.71
N ASN A 94 25.63 9.52 31.46
CA ASN A 94 27.02 9.45 30.97
C ASN A 94 27.20 8.45 29.83
N ARG A 95 26.51 7.30 29.85
CA ARG A 95 26.50 6.33 28.75
C ARG A 95 25.79 6.84 27.52
N VAL A 96 24.70 7.61 27.68
CA VAL A 96 23.97 8.26 26.58
C VAL A 96 24.79 9.38 25.96
N ASN A 97 25.51 10.16 26.76
CA ASN A 97 26.45 11.16 26.24
C ASN A 97 27.61 10.51 25.47
N GLN A 98 28.21 9.43 26.00
CA GLN A 98 29.21 8.65 25.26
C GLN A 98 28.65 8.00 24.00
N LEU A 99 27.41 7.51 24.04
CA LEU A 99 26.73 6.97 22.85
C LEU A 99 26.44 8.06 21.83
N SER A 100 26.10 9.27 22.27
CA SER A 100 25.90 10.42 21.38
C SER A 100 27.20 10.85 20.70
N GLU A 101 28.30 10.92 21.46
CA GLU A 101 29.64 11.20 20.90
C GLU A 101 30.08 10.10 19.91
N ASN A 102 29.83 8.82 20.22
CA ASN A 102 30.09 7.71 19.31
C ASN A 102 29.19 7.72 18.07
N VAL A 103 27.94 8.19 18.20
CA VAL A 103 27.01 8.36 17.08
C VAL A 103 27.46 9.51 16.19
N ASP A 104 28.00 10.59 16.75
CA ASP A 104 28.55 11.71 15.98
C ASP A 104 29.83 11.28 15.24
N GLU A 105 30.75 10.53 15.87
CA GLU A 105 31.91 9.93 15.19
C GLU A 105 31.52 8.90 14.11
N MET A 106 30.50 8.08 14.36
CA MET A 106 29.94 7.16 13.36
C MET A 106 29.24 7.92 12.24
N THR A 107 28.60 9.05 12.53
CA THR A 107 27.94 9.90 11.53
C THR A 107 28.97 10.58 10.64
N GLU A 108 30.06 11.11 11.21
CA GLU A 108 31.20 11.62 10.43
C GLU A 108 31.85 10.50 9.59
N SER A 109 32.05 9.31 10.16
CA SER A 109 32.54 8.13 9.42
C SER A 109 31.60 7.70 8.30
N VAL A 110 30.27 7.79 8.50
CA VAL A 110 29.26 7.50 7.48
C VAL A 110 29.21 8.60 6.42
N VAL A 111 29.45 9.86 6.78
CA VAL A 111 29.56 10.99 5.84
C VAL A 111 30.83 10.87 5.01
N GLU A 112 31.97 10.51 5.60
CA GLU A 112 33.21 10.21 4.87
C GLU A 112 33.06 8.97 3.97
N TYR A 113 32.43 7.90 4.48
CA TYR A 113 32.09 6.72 3.70
C TYR A 113 31.17 7.08 2.53
N ARG A 114 30.11 7.88 2.75
CA ARG A 114 29.21 8.37 1.69
C ARG A 114 29.92 9.28 0.68
N ARG A 115 30.93 10.05 1.09
CA ARG A 115 31.81 10.79 0.17
C ARG A 115 32.71 9.87 -0.66
N ALA A 116 33.11 8.71 -0.14
CA ALA A 116 33.93 7.71 -0.83
C ALA A 116 33.12 6.70 -1.69
N VAL A 117 31.83 6.51 -1.41
CA VAL A 117 30.91 5.59 -2.12
C VAL A 117 30.87 5.84 -3.64
N PRO A 118 30.82 7.08 -4.17
CA PRO A 118 30.83 7.31 -5.63
C PRO A 118 32.10 6.75 -6.31
N ALA A 119 33.26 6.91 -5.68
CA ALA A 119 34.54 6.41 -6.22
C ALA A 119 34.67 4.89 -6.09
N ALA A 120 34.22 4.31 -4.97
CA ALA A 120 34.21 2.86 -4.76
C ALA A 120 33.20 2.15 -5.68
N TYR A 121 32.01 2.74 -5.87
CA TYR A 121 30.99 2.26 -6.79
C TYR A 121 31.47 2.32 -8.24
N ALA A 122 32.07 3.44 -8.68
CA ALA A 122 32.65 3.55 -10.03
C ALA A 122 33.75 2.47 -10.27
N LYS A 123 34.58 2.19 -9.26
CA LYS A 123 35.62 1.15 -9.34
C LYS A 123 35.04 -0.28 -9.34
N ALA A 124 33.96 -0.52 -8.59
CA ALA A 124 33.26 -1.80 -8.57
C ALA A 124 32.49 -2.06 -9.87
N VAL A 125 31.83 -1.04 -10.44
CA VAL A 125 31.16 -1.10 -11.74
C VAL A 125 32.18 -1.39 -12.85
N LYS A 126 33.34 -0.72 -12.83
CA LYS A 126 34.43 -0.99 -13.79
C LYS A 126 34.96 -2.43 -13.68
N ARG A 127 35.22 -2.92 -12.46
CA ARG A 127 35.64 -4.32 -12.23
C ARG A 127 34.59 -5.34 -12.69
N ARG A 128 33.31 -5.04 -12.48
CA ARG A 128 32.20 -5.91 -12.94
C ARG A 128 32.11 -5.93 -14.46
N ALA A 129 32.29 -4.80 -15.13
CA ALA A 129 32.35 -4.74 -16.60
C ALA A 129 33.53 -5.55 -17.15
N GLU A 130 34.74 -5.38 -16.60
CA GLU A 130 35.94 -6.13 -16.99
C GLU A 130 35.77 -7.65 -16.78
N ALA A 131 35.12 -8.07 -15.69
CA ALA A 131 34.84 -9.48 -15.42
C ALA A 131 33.79 -10.07 -16.37
N LEU A 132 32.78 -9.30 -16.77
CA LEU A 132 31.77 -9.73 -17.73
C LEU A 132 32.37 -9.89 -19.14
N ASP A 133 33.23 -8.96 -19.57
CA ASP A 133 33.95 -9.06 -20.84
C ASP A 133 34.89 -10.27 -20.87
N ALA A 134 35.62 -10.53 -19.77
CA ALA A 134 36.46 -11.72 -19.65
C ALA A 134 35.65 -13.03 -19.72
N LEU A 135 34.46 -13.05 -19.10
CA LEU A 135 33.57 -14.22 -19.14
C LEU A 135 32.97 -14.44 -20.54
N ALA A 136 32.63 -13.36 -21.25
CA ALA A 136 32.13 -13.41 -22.62
C ALA A 136 33.21 -13.96 -23.57
N ASN A 137 34.43 -13.45 -23.46
CA ASN A 137 35.58 -13.94 -24.24
C ASN A 137 35.89 -15.41 -23.95
N ALA A 138 35.86 -15.83 -22.68
CA ALA A 138 36.07 -17.23 -22.30
C ALA A 138 34.97 -18.17 -22.83
N ARG A 139 33.71 -17.72 -22.85
CA ARG A 139 32.58 -18.47 -23.42
C ARG A 139 32.71 -18.62 -24.93
N GLU A 140 33.13 -17.58 -25.63
CA GLU A 140 33.36 -17.63 -27.07
C GLU A 140 34.54 -18.56 -27.41
N ASP A 141 35.64 -18.48 -26.66
CA ASP A 141 36.77 -19.42 -26.79
C ASP A 141 36.34 -20.87 -26.55
N GLN A 142 35.48 -21.11 -25.56
CA GLN A 142 34.97 -22.44 -25.26
C GLN A 142 34.02 -22.95 -26.36
N ARG A 143 33.21 -22.06 -26.94
CA ARG A 143 32.32 -22.34 -28.08
C ARG A 143 33.13 -22.70 -29.33
N GLN A 144 34.15 -21.92 -29.66
CA GLN A 144 35.05 -22.19 -30.79
C GLN A 144 35.84 -23.51 -30.59
N ARG A 145 36.26 -23.82 -29.36
CA ARG A 145 36.90 -25.11 -29.02
C ARG A 145 35.96 -26.31 -29.13
N LYS A 146 34.67 -26.16 -28.80
CA LYS A 146 33.64 -27.20 -28.96
C LYS A 146 33.30 -27.44 -30.43
N LEU A 147 33.19 -26.38 -31.23
CA LEU A 147 32.99 -26.46 -32.69
C LEU A 147 34.15 -27.17 -33.40
N ARG A 148 35.38 -27.03 -32.90
CA ARG A 148 36.56 -27.73 -33.43
C ARG A 148 36.65 -29.23 -33.06
N LYS A 149 35.85 -29.74 -32.12
CA LYS A 149 36.02 -31.09 -31.53
C LYS A 149 34.86 -32.07 -31.76
N SER A 150 33.74 -31.68 -32.37
CA SER A 150 32.61 -32.61 -32.55
C SER A 150 32.72 -33.45 -33.85
N LYS A 151 33.05 -34.74 -33.71
CA LYS A 151 32.66 -35.82 -34.64
C LYS A 151 31.38 -36.52 -34.13
N PRO A 152 30.59 -37.18 -34.99
CA PRO A 152 29.23 -37.62 -34.64
C PRO A 152 29.15 -39.05 -34.07
N ARG A 153 28.03 -39.32 -33.38
CA ARG A 153 27.43 -40.63 -32.94
C ARG A 153 27.94 -41.20 -31.60
N THR A 154 27.22 -42.00 -30.79
CA THR A 154 25.87 -42.65 -30.78
C THR A 154 25.60 -43.25 -29.36
N HIS A 155 24.32 -43.37 -29.00
CA HIS A 155 23.62 -44.33 -28.09
C HIS A 155 24.02 -44.53 -26.59
N PHE A 156 22.94 -44.56 -25.77
CA PHE A 156 22.71 -44.89 -24.34
C PHE A 156 23.31 -46.25 -23.86
N PRO A 157 23.41 -46.64 -22.54
CA PRO A 157 22.33 -46.58 -21.51
C PRO A 157 22.69 -46.60 -19.99
N ALA A 158 21.61 -46.65 -19.18
CA ALA A 158 21.41 -47.27 -17.86
C ALA A 158 21.76 -46.48 -16.57
N LEU A 159 20.72 -46.08 -15.84
CA LEU A 159 20.78 -45.59 -14.45
C LEU A 159 19.98 -46.53 -13.55
N ALA A 160 20.58 -46.86 -12.42
CA ALA A 160 20.17 -47.87 -11.45
C ALA A 160 18.95 -47.46 -10.61
N MET A 161 18.22 -48.49 -10.16
CA MET A 161 16.99 -48.44 -9.38
C MET A 161 17.18 -47.93 -7.94
N ALA A 162 16.20 -47.19 -7.44
CA ALA A 162 15.87 -47.07 -6.02
C ALA A 162 14.34 -47.10 -5.86
N GLN A 163 13.84 -47.88 -4.90
CA GLN A 163 12.40 -48.12 -4.68
C GLN A 163 11.69 -46.93 -4.00
N PRO A 164 10.36 -46.77 -4.22
CA PRO A 164 9.62 -45.57 -3.87
C PRO A 164 9.01 -45.61 -2.47
N LEU A 165 8.96 -44.45 -1.81
CA LEU A 165 7.97 -44.16 -0.77
C LEU A 165 6.60 -44.02 -1.43
N THR A 166 5.63 -44.81 -0.99
CA THR A 166 4.21 -44.66 -1.36
C THR A 166 3.66 -43.36 -0.80
N VAL A 167 3.72 -42.32 -1.62
CA VAL A 167 2.87 -41.14 -1.53
C VAL A 167 1.68 -41.43 -2.44
N ASP A 168 0.46 -41.30 -1.92
CA ASP A 168 -0.81 -41.48 -2.64
C ASP A 168 -0.76 -40.74 -3.99
N ALA A 169 -0.48 -41.52 -5.04
CA ALA A 169 -0.20 -41.02 -6.38
C ALA A 169 -1.47 -40.42 -6.98
N ASP A 170 -2.64 -40.98 -6.69
CA ASP A 170 -3.93 -40.53 -7.21
C ASP A 170 -4.38 -39.22 -6.55
N ALA A 171 -4.05 -38.98 -5.27
CA ALA A 171 -4.28 -37.69 -4.62
C ALA A 171 -3.36 -36.60 -5.18
N LYS A 172 -2.11 -36.94 -5.48
CA LYS A 172 -1.11 -36.02 -6.05
C LYS A 172 -1.34 -35.75 -7.53
N GLU A 173 -1.87 -36.72 -8.28
CA GLU A 173 -2.26 -36.59 -9.69
C GLU A 173 -3.55 -35.76 -9.82
N ARG A 174 -4.54 -35.92 -8.94
CA ARG A 174 -5.72 -35.03 -8.90
C ARG A 174 -5.40 -33.58 -8.54
N ILE A 175 -4.56 -33.36 -7.53
CA ILE A 175 -4.08 -32.01 -7.16
C ILE A 175 -3.15 -31.48 -8.25
N GLY A 176 -2.33 -32.34 -8.84
CA GLY A 176 -1.42 -32.04 -9.94
C GLY A 176 -2.16 -31.61 -11.20
N GLU A 177 -3.20 -32.31 -11.64
CA GLU A 177 -4.04 -31.95 -12.79
C GLU A 177 -4.88 -30.71 -12.52
N THR A 178 -5.40 -30.53 -11.30
CA THR A 178 -6.15 -29.31 -10.93
C THR A 178 -5.22 -28.09 -10.94
N LEU A 179 -4.02 -28.22 -10.38
CA LEU A 179 -3.01 -27.15 -10.40
C LEU A 179 -2.41 -26.95 -11.79
N HIS A 180 -2.16 -28.00 -12.58
CA HIS A 180 -1.69 -27.86 -13.96
C HIS A 180 -2.75 -27.19 -14.83
N THR A 181 -4.03 -27.46 -14.62
CA THR A 181 -5.12 -26.79 -15.34
C THR A 181 -5.25 -25.34 -14.91
N VAL A 182 -5.10 -25.02 -13.62
CA VAL A 182 -5.14 -23.63 -13.11
C VAL A 182 -3.89 -22.83 -13.50
N TYR A 183 -2.70 -23.42 -13.48
CA TYR A 183 -1.43 -22.76 -13.83
C TYR A 183 -1.17 -22.70 -15.34
N ALA A 184 -1.57 -23.72 -16.11
CA ALA A 184 -1.55 -23.62 -17.59
C ALA A 184 -2.54 -22.57 -18.09
N ASN A 185 -3.58 -22.25 -17.31
CA ASN A 185 -4.53 -21.18 -17.61
C ASN A 185 -4.05 -19.77 -17.25
N MET A 186 -2.92 -19.57 -16.57
CA MET A 186 -2.34 -18.23 -16.42
C MET A 186 -1.32 -17.89 -17.52
N ALA A 187 -1.01 -18.85 -18.41
CA ALA A 187 -0.29 -18.61 -19.67
C ALA A 187 -1.24 -18.24 -20.83
N HIS A 188 -2.47 -17.79 -20.52
CA HIS A 188 -3.46 -17.40 -21.51
C HIS A 188 -3.15 -16.05 -22.15
N LEU A 189 -3.68 -15.86 -23.35
CA LEU A 189 -3.61 -14.60 -24.10
C LEU A 189 -4.15 -13.45 -23.26
N GLU A 190 -3.31 -12.46 -22.96
CA GLU A 190 -3.75 -11.24 -22.28
C GLU A 190 -4.29 -10.28 -23.33
N SER A 191 -5.61 -10.26 -23.48
CA SER A 191 -6.25 -9.33 -24.42
C SER A 191 -6.34 -7.94 -23.78
N MET A 192 -5.71 -6.96 -24.41
CA MET A 192 -5.68 -5.57 -23.96
C MET A 192 -6.53 -4.69 -24.87
N TYR A 193 -7.57 -4.07 -24.32
CA TYR A 193 -8.33 -3.07 -25.06
C TYR A 193 -7.50 -1.79 -25.22
N VAL A 194 -7.35 -1.33 -26.45
CA VAL A 194 -6.66 -0.09 -26.81
C VAL A 194 -7.60 0.77 -27.62
N HIS A 195 -7.91 1.97 -27.12
CA HIS A 195 -8.61 2.96 -27.93
C HIS A 195 -7.79 3.24 -29.19
N GLU A 196 -8.40 3.11 -30.36
CA GLU A 196 -7.66 3.15 -31.62
C GLU A 196 -7.08 4.54 -31.87
N GLU A 197 -5.78 4.58 -32.09
CA GLU A 197 -5.04 5.81 -32.38
C GLU A 197 -4.04 5.55 -33.50
N THR A 198 -3.75 6.58 -34.30
CA THR A 198 -2.72 6.48 -35.34
C THR A 198 -1.42 7.10 -34.84
N VAL A 199 -0.35 6.31 -34.83
CA VAL A 199 1.02 6.75 -34.50
C VAL A 199 1.92 6.49 -35.71
N ASN A 200 2.56 7.53 -36.23
CA ASN A 200 3.44 7.44 -37.40
C ASN A 200 2.79 6.73 -38.62
N GLY A 201 1.49 6.97 -38.84
CA GLY A 201 0.73 6.40 -39.96
C GLY A 201 0.31 4.94 -39.79
N LYS A 202 0.56 4.32 -38.62
CA LYS A 202 0.10 2.97 -38.28
C LYS A 202 -0.88 3.01 -37.11
N ARG A 203 -1.77 2.01 -37.04
CA ARG A 203 -2.66 1.79 -35.89
C ARG A 203 -1.85 1.41 -34.66
N LEU A 204 -2.19 1.97 -33.50
CA LEU A 204 -1.48 1.70 -32.25
C LEU A 204 -1.60 0.23 -31.85
N THR A 205 -2.75 -0.41 -32.11
CA THR A 205 -2.91 -1.86 -31.89
C THR A 205 -1.92 -2.68 -32.70
N ASP A 206 -1.68 -2.30 -33.96
CA ASP A 206 -0.78 -3.03 -34.86
C ASP A 206 0.68 -2.87 -34.40
N ILE A 207 1.06 -1.67 -33.95
CA ILE A 207 2.38 -1.42 -33.37
C ILE A 207 2.58 -2.28 -32.12
N ILE A 208 1.60 -2.29 -31.20
CA ILE A 208 1.71 -3.07 -29.97
C ILE A 208 1.84 -4.56 -30.28
N ASN A 209 1.04 -5.10 -31.21
CA ASN A 209 1.07 -6.52 -31.56
C ASN A 209 2.31 -6.95 -32.34
N GLN A 210 2.96 -6.04 -33.09
CA GLN A 210 4.15 -6.34 -33.89
C GLN A 210 5.44 -6.11 -33.11
N ASP A 211 5.52 -4.98 -32.41
CA ASP A 211 6.74 -4.51 -31.77
C ASP A 211 6.76 -4.84 -30.27
N HIS A 212 5.67 -5.39 -29.73
CA HIS A 212 5.44 -5.65 -28.31
C HIS A 212 5.77 -4.44 -27.44
N GLU A 213 5.30 -3.26 -27.86
CA GLU A 213 5.62 -2.00 -27.20
C GLU A 213 4.50 -0.98 -27.39
N ASN A 214 4.08 -0.34 -26.30
CA ASN A 214 3.19 0.82 -26.38
C ASN A 214 4.03 2.09 -26.50
N VAL A 215 4.46 2.39 -27.73
CA VAL A 215 5.36 3.51 -28.07
C VAL A 215 4.86 4.90 -27.64
N LYS A 216 3.56 5.05 -27.35
CA LYS A 216 2.96 6.33 -26.94
C LYS A 216 2.88 6.48 -25.43
N TYR A 217 2.41 5.45 -24.72
CA TYR A 217 2.09 5.55 -23.29
C TYR A 217 3.11 4.87 -22.37
N LEU A 218 3.95 3.98 -22.92
CA LEU A 218 4.99 3.25 -22.19
C LEU A 218 6.18 2.95 -23.10
N ALA A 219 6.78 4.01 -23.66
CA ALA A 219 7.96 3.89 -24.51
C ALA A 219 9.15 3.26 -23.77
N ASP A 220 9.97 2.53 -24.54
CA ASP A 220 11.18 1.84 -24.08
C ASP A 220 10.92 0.64 -23.14
N VAL A 221 9.69 0.14 -23.07
CA VAL A 221 9.33 -1.06 -22.29
C VAL A 221 8.70 -2.10 -23.22
N LYS A 222 9.31 -3.29 -23.25
CA LYS A 222 8.75 -4.43 -23.97
C LYS A 222 7.66 -5.11 -23.16
N LEU A 223 6.49 -5.24 -23.77
CA LEU A 223 5.38 -6.05 -23.29
C LEU A 223 5.68 -7.53 -23.55
N PRO A 224 5.15 -8.45 -22.73
CA PRO A 224 5.23 -9.88 -23.00
C PRO A 224 4.58 -10.28 -24.34
N GLU A 225 5.09 -11.34 -24.98
CA GLU A 225 4.61 -11.81 -26.28
C GLU A 225 3.14 -12.29 -26.25
N ASN A 226 2.64 -12.67 -25.08
CA ASN A 226 1.26 -13.12 -24.88
C ASN A 226 0.25 -11.96 -24.71
N VAL A 227 0.69 -10.70 -24.75
CA VAL A 227 -0.21 -9.53 -24.74
C VAL A 227 -0.67 -9.21 -26.14
N VAL A 228 -1.99 -9.19 -26.37
CA VAL A 228 -2.61 -8.87 -27.65
C VAL A 228 -3.52 -7.65 -27.53
N ALA A 229 -3.17 -6.58 -28.24
CA ALA A 229 -3.96 -5.36 -28.33
C ALA A 229 -5.12 -5.50 -29.33
N GLY A 230 -6.33 -5.12 -28.91
CA GLY A 230 -7.51 -5.03 -29.75
C GLY A 230 -8.25 -3.71 -29.55
N SER A 231 -8.86 -3.16 -30.60
CA SER A 231 -9.59 -1.89 -30.56
C SER A 231 -11.11 -2.01 -30.54
N ASN A 232 -11.64 -3.23 -30.64
CA ASN A 232 -13.04 -3.52 -30.34
C ASN A 232 -13.13 -4.08 -28.91
N LEU A 233 -13.78 -3.32 -28.03
CA LEU A 233 -13.95 -3.69 -26.63
C LEU A 233 -14.74 -4.99 -26.43
N GLU A 234 -15.78 -5.21 -27.22
CA GLU A 234 -16.62 -6.41 -27.13
C GLU A 234 -15.85 -7.66 -27.55
N ASP A 235 -15.08 -7.56 -28.63
CA ASP A 235 -14.24 -8.67 -29.11
C ASP A 235 -13.14 -9.01 -28.10
N VAL A 236 -12.50 -7.99 -27.50
CA VAL A 236 -11.46 -8.15 -26.47
C VAL A 236 -12.01 -8.80 -25.19
N ALA A 237 -13.22 -8.41 -24.78
CA ALA A 237 -13.82 -8.90 -23.54
C ALA A 237 -14.57 -10.24 -23.68
N LYS A 238 -14.78 -10.69 -24.92
CA LYS A 238 -15.56 -11.89 -25.21
C LYS A 238 -14.95 -13.12 -24.53
N GLY A 239 -15.68 -13.69 -23.57
CA GLY A 239 -15.23 -14.85 -22.81
C GLY A 239 -14.21 -14.55 -21.72
N ALA A 240 -13.90 -13.27 -21.45
CA ALA A 240 -13.01 -12.89 -20.36
C ALA A 240 -13.64 -13.25 -19.01
N THR A 241 -12.91 -14.02 -18.20
CA THR A 241 -13.30 -14.43 -16.84
C THR A 241 -12.67 -13.56 -15.76
N LEU A 242 -11.70 -12.72 -16.13
CA LEU A 242 -11.12 -11.71 -15.27
C LEU A 242 -10.92 -10.40 -16.05
N LEU A 243 -11.50 -9.32 -15.54
CA LEU A 243 -11.43 -7.99 -16.15
C LEU A 243 -10.61 -7.04 -15.26
N ILE A 244 -9.58 -6.44 -15.84
CA ILE A 244 -8.73 -5.45 -15.14
C ILE A 244 -9.08 -4.06 -15.66
N PHE A 245 -9.69 -3.23 -14.82
CA PHE A 245 -10.09 -1.88 -15.17
C PHE A 245 -8.98 -0.87 -14.83
N VAL A 246 -8.25 -0.45 -15.86
CA VAL A 246 -7.16 0.54 -15.77
C VAL A 246 -7.38 1.69 -16.75
N LEU A 247 -8.53 2.35 -16.62
CA LEU A 247 -8.94 3.43 -17.53
C LEU A 247 -9.15 4.73 -16.76
N PRO A 248 -9.01 5.89 -17.42
CA PRO A 248 -9.49 7.15 -16.87
C PRO A 248 -10.97 7.05 -16.50
N HIS A 249 -11.32 7.58 -15.33
CA HIS A 249 -12.61 7.34 -14.70
C HIS A 249 -13.83 7.76 -15.54
N GLN A 250 -13.66 8.78 -16.41
CA GLN A 250 -14.72 9.32 -17.25
C GLN A 250 -15.25 8.33 -18.29
N PHE A 251 -14.49 7.27 -18.60
CA PHE A 251 -14.87 6.27 -19.59
C PHE A 251 -15.59 5.05 -19.00
N ILE A 252 -15.58 4.90 -17.67
CA ILE A 252 -15.96 3.64 -17.01
C ILE A 252 -17.41 3.26 -17.25
N LEU A 253 -18.35 4.19 -17.15
CA LEU A 253 -19.76 3.88 -17.41
C LEU A 253 -20.00 3.41 -18.85
N ASN A 254 -19.39 4.08 -19.82
CA ASN A 254 -19.56 3.75 -21.23
C ASN A 254 -18.96 2.38 -21.55
N VAL A 255 -17.78 2.08 -20.98
CA VAL A 255 -17.14 0.78 -21.07
C VAL A 255 -18.02 -0.29 -20.45
N CYS A 256 -18.51 -0.08 -19.23
CA CYS A 256 -19.40 -1.05 -18.57
C CYS A 256 -20.70 -1.29 -19.37
N LYS A 257 -21.23 -0.26 -20.02
CA LYS A 257 -22.40 -0.39 -20.90
C LYS A 257 -22.13 -1.32 -22.09
N SER A 258 -20.97 -1.20 -22.74
CA SER A 258 -20.56 -2.07 -23.85
C SER A 258 -20.23 -3.50 -23.42
N LEU A 259 -19.69 -3.67 -22.21
CA LEU A 259 -19.34 -4.98 -21.67
C LEU A 259 -20.55 -5.79 -21.18
N ARG A 260 -21.67 -5.12 -20.89
CA ARG A 260 -22.86 -5.78 -20.35
C ARG A 260 -23.38 -6.86 -21.32
N GLY A 261 -23.36 -8.11 -20.87
CA GLY A 261 -23.79 -9.27 -21.67
C GLY A 261 -22.72 -9.84 -22.60
N ASN A 262 -21.52 -9.25 -22.64
CA ASN A 262 -20.42 -9.62 -23.53
C ASN A 262 -19.16 -10.12 -22.77
N ILE A 263 -19.33 -10.53 -21.51
CA ILE A 263 -18.26 -11.05 -20.64
C ILE A 263 -18.45 -12.55 -20.37
N GLY A 264 -17.40 -13.23 -19.94
CA GLY A 264 -17.47 -14.66 -19.60
C GLY A 264 -18.38 -14.95 -18.40
N GLU A 265 -18.89 -16.18 -18.32
CA GLU A 265 -19.60 -16.64 -17.14
C GLU A 265 -18.69 -16.65 -15.90
N ASN A 266 -19.24 -16.32 -14.73
CA ASN A 266 -18.51 -16.22 -13.47
C ASN A 266 -17.30 -15.26 -13.52
N ALA A 267 -17.36 -14.26 -14.41
CA ALA A 267 -16.31 -13.26 -14.51
C ALA A 267 -16.14 -12.48 -13.21
N HIS A 268 -14.91 -12.05 -12.95
CA HIS A 268 -14.56 -11.16 -11.84
C HIS A 268 -13.89 -9.91 -12.39
N ALA A 269 -13.96 -8.81 -11.64
CA ALA A 269 -13.30 -7.57 -11.99
C ALA A 269 -12.30 -7.14 -10.93
N ILE A 270 -11.32 -6.33 -11.32
CA ILE A 270 -10.47 -5.57 -10.40
C ILE A 270 -10.30 -4.14 -10.92
N SER A 271 -10.57 -3.16 -10.07
CA SER A 271 -10.42 -1.74 -10.37
C SER A 271 -9.05 -1.23 -9.93
N MET A 272 -8.30 -0.61 -10.85
CA MET A 272 -7.10 0.17 -10.55
C MET A 272 -7.35 1.69 -10.65
N ILE A 273 -8.62 2.09 -10.68
CA ILE A 273 -9.03 3.47 -10.92
C ILE A 273 -8.91 4.26 -9.61
N LYS A 274 -8.10 5.32 -9.63
CA LYS A 274 -7.93 6.25 -8.51
C LYS A 274 -8.91 7.43 -8.67
N GLY A 275 -9.95 7.45 -7.87
CA GLY A 275 -11.00 8.47 -7.88
C GLY A 275 -12.31 7.98 -7.27
N VAL A 276 -13.30 8.86 -7.19
CA VAL A 276 -14.66 8.56 -6.75
C VAL A 276 -15.67 9.00 -7.81
N ASP A 277 -16.88 8.48 -7.74
CA ASP A 277 -18.03 8.93 -8.53
C ASP A 277 -18.98 9.69 -7.62
N VAL A 278 -19.09 11.01 -7.80
CA VAL A 278 -20.04 11.85 -7.06
C VAL A 278 -21.17 12.28 -7.97
N ARG A 279 -22.40 11.84 -7.66
CA ARG A 279 -23.62 12.17 -8.40
C ARG A 279 -24.83 12.23 -7.48
N ASP A 280 -25.69 13.21 -7.70
CA ASP A 280 -26.96 13.37 -6.99
C ASP A 280 -26.79 13.32 -5.46
N GLY A 281 -25.72 13.94 -4.93
CA GLY A 281 -25.39 13.95 -3.50
C GLY A 281 -24.90 12.63 -2.93
N ASN A 282 -24.64 11.63 -3.78
CA ASN A 282 -24.08 10.34 -3.40
C ASN A 282 -22.64 10.20 -3.90
N ILE A 283 -21.85 9.42 -3.18
CA ILE A 283 -20.47 9.09 -3.52
C ILE A 283 -20.33 7.58 -3.65
N ARG A 284 -19.58 7.11 -4.65
CA ARG A 284 -19.26 5.69 -4.86
C ARG A 284 -17.80 5.52 -5.24
N ILE A 285 -17.23 4.37 -4.88
CA ILE A 285 -15.95 3.92 -5.43
C ILE A 285 -16.18 3.25 -6.79
N TYR A 286 -15.20 3.31 -7.70
CA TYR A 286 -15.36 2.71 -9.03
C TYR A 286 -15.52 1.19 -9.01
N ALA A 287 -15.01 0.50 -7.98
CA ALA A 287 -15.28 -0.93 -7.80
C ALA A 287 -16.79 -1.21 -7.66
N ASP A 288 -17.51 -0.42 -6.86
CA ASP A 288 -18.98 -0.54 -6.70
C ASP A 288 -19.71 -0.15 -7.99
N VAL A 289 -19.22 0.87 -8.70
CA VAL A 289 -19.80 1.29 -10.00
C VAL A 289 -19.70 0.16 -11.03
N ILE A 290 -18.53 -0.49 -11.13
CA ILE A 290 -18.29 -1.61 -12.04
C ILE A 290 -19.14 -2.82 -11.64
N GLU A 291 -19.13 -3.17 -10.35
CA GLU A 291 -19.88 -4.30 -9.79
C GLU A 291 -21.38 -4.14 -10.05
N HIS A 292 -21.96 -2.97 -9.78
CA HIS A 292 -23.36 -2.68 -10.06
C HIS A 292 -23.68 -2.66 -11.56
N ALA A 293 -22.78 -2.14 -12.40
CA ALA A 293 -23.04 -2.02 -13.83
C ALA A 293 -22.99 -3.37 -14.57
N LEU A 294 -22.11 -4.28 -14.14
CA LEU A 294 -21.85 -5.56 -14.79
C LEU A 294 -22.44 -6.77 -14.06
N GLY A 295 -22.81 -6.64 -12.78
CA GLY A 295 -23.34 -7.75 -11.98
C GLY A 295 -22.28 -8.79 -11.61
N ILE A 296 -21.00 -8.40 -11.52
CA ILE A 296 -19.88 -9.28 -11.18
C ILE A 296 -19.07 -8.72 -10.01
N PRO A 297 -18.48 -9.56 -9.13
CA PRO A 297 -17.65 -9.08 -8.02
C PRO A 297 -16.48 -8.23 -8.50
N CYS A 298 -16.23 -7.09 -7.84
CA CYS A 298 -15.12 -6.21 -8.18
C CYS A 298 -14.18 -5.99 -6.98
N ALA A 299 -12.92 -6.38 -7.13
CA ALA A 299 -11.83 -6.05 -6.23
C ALA A 299 -11.25 -4.65 -6.55
N ALA A 300 -10.36 -4.15 -5.70
CA ALA A 300 -9.59 -2.93 -5.96
C ALA A 300 -8.09 -3.20 -5.83
N LEU A 301 -7.26 -2.55 -6.64
CA LEU A 301 -5.81 -2.53 -6.50
C LEU A 301 -5.32 -1.08 -6.46
N SER A 302 -4.61 -0.73 -5.40
CA SER A 302 -3.95 0.57 -5.26
C SER A 302 -2.66 0.43 -4.44
N GLY A 303 -1.78 1.41 -4.57
CA GLY A 303 -0.47 1.41 -3.94
C GLY A 303 0.44 2.50 -4.48
N ALA A 304 1.63 2.59 -3.88
CA ALA A 304 2.73 3.47 -4.29
C ALA A 304 3.39 2.99 -5.60
N ASN A 305 2.61 3.00 -6.68
CA ASN A 305 3.00 2.40 -7.97
C ASN A 305 3.19 3.50 -9.02
N ILE A 306 4.41 4.03 -9.13
CA ILE A 306 4.77 4.86 -10.28
C ILE A 306 4.92 3.92 -11.48
N ALA A 307 4.00 4.01 -12.45
CA ALA A 307 3.90 3.07 -13.58
C ALA A 307 5.24 2.84 -14.30
N ASN A 308 6.00 3.91 -14.54
CA ASN A 308 7.31 3.86 -15.18
C ASN A 308 8.38 3.10 -14.38
N GLU A 309 8.26 3.06 -13.06
CA GLU A 309 9.19 2.33 -12.19
C GLU A 309 8.83 0.85 -12.11
N VAL A 310 7.53 0.56 -11.97
CA VAL A 310 7.00 -0.81 -12.03
C VAL A 310 7.35 -1.46 -13.36
N ALA A 311 7.14 -0.75 -14.47
CA ALA A 311 7.46 -1.23 -15.81
C ALA A 311 8.97 -1.45 -16.06
N ARG A 312 9.83 -0.82 -15.25
CA ARG A 312 11.29 -1.02 -15.27
C ARG A 312 11.77 -2.01 -14.21
N ASP A 313 10.84 -2.82 -13.67
CA ASP A 313 11.09 -3.86 -12.67
C ASP A 313 11.78 -3.33 -11.40
N LYS A 314 11.51 -2.06 -11.04
CA LYS A 314 11.94 -1.52 -9.75
C LYS A 314 11.03 -2.01 -8.64
N PHE A 315 11.63 -2.24 -7.47
CA PHE A 315 10.90 -2.65 -6.28
C PHE A 315 9.76 -1.67 -5.96
N SER A 316 8.56 -2.21 -5.78
CA SER A 316 7.39 -1.51 -5.27
C SER A 316 6.42 -2.48 -4.62
N GLU A 317 5.50 -1.93 -3.85
CA GLU A 317 4.45 -2.67 -3.17
C GLU A 317 3.08 -2.18 -3.63
N THR A 318 2.09 -3.06 -3.63
CA THR A 318 0.69 -2.72 -3.88
C THR A 318 -0.21 -3.44 -2.89
N THR A 319 -1.44 -2.97 -2.78
CA THR A 319 -2.47 -3.59 -1.97
C THR A 319 -3.66 -3.95 -2.86
N VAL A 320 -4.17 -5.16 -2.71
CA VAL A 320 -5.42 -5.63 -3.31
C VAL A 320 -6.47 -5.75 -2.22
N GLY A 321 -7.53 -4.96 -2.34
CA GLY A 321 -8.74 -5.06 -1.53
C GLY A 321 -9.70 -6.06 -2.17
N TYR A 322 -10.17 -7.04 -1.40
CA TYR A 322 -11.20 -8.00 -1.82
C TYR A 322 -12.45 -7.93 -0.93
N ARG A 323 -13.59 -8.42 -1.45
CA ARG A 323 -14.88 -8.40 -0.74
C ARG A 323 -14.94 -9.47 0.36
N PRO A 324 -15.78 -9.30 1.39
CA PRO A 324 -15.98 -10.30 2.44
C PRO A 324 -16.21 -11.71 1.88
N GLY A 325 -15.47 -12.70 2.41
CA GLY A 325 -15.52 -14.09 1.95
C GLY A 325 -14.72 -14.39 0.66
N GLY A 326 -14.08 -13.39 0.04
CA GLY A 326 -13.31 -13.53 -1.20
C GLY A 326 -11.84 -13.92 -1.03
N ARG A 327 -11.38 -14.26 0.19
CA ARG A 327 -9.94 -14.45 0.50
C ARG A 327 -9.28 -15.54 -0.35
N GLU A 328 -9.94 -16.69 -0.50
CA GLU A 328 -9.41 -17.82 -1.27
C GLU A 328 -9.22 -17.43 -2.74
N PHE A 329 -10.27 -16.88 -3.36
CA PHE A 329 -10.20 -16.34 -4.72
C PHE A 329 -9.10 -15.27 -4.87
N ALA A 330 -9.01 -14.33 -3.93
CA ALA A 330 -8.00 -13.27 -3.97
C ALA A 330 -6.57 -13.84 -3.89
N SER A 331 -6.35 -14.87 -3.08
CA SER A 331 -5.07 -15.57 -2.99
C SER A 331 -4.76 -16.38 -4.25
N ASP A 332 -5.74 -17.08 -4.81
CA ASP A 332 -5.52 -17.97 -5.94
C ASP A 332 -5.46 -17.25 -7.28
N ILE A 333 -6.11 -16.10 -7.40
CA ILE A 333 -6.19 -15.33 -8.63
C ILE A 333 -5.35 -14.05 -8.53
N TYR A 334 -5.77 -13.07 -7.71
CA TYR A 334 -5.14 -11.75 -7.71
C TYR A 334 -3.69 -11.77 -7.23
N PHE A 335 -3.39 -12.49 -6.14
CA PHE A 335 -2.02 -12.57 -5.65
C PHE A 335 -1.10 -13.24 -6.67
N LYS A 336 -1.51 -14.40 -7.23
CA LYS A 336 -0.68 -15.11 -8.22
C LYS A 336 -0.49 -14.30 -9.51
N LEU A 337 -1.51 -13.55 -9.93
CA LEU A 337 -1.46 -12.74 -11.14
C LEU A 337 -0.52 -11.54 -11.00
N PHE A 338 -0.62 -10.80 -9.89
CA PHE A 338 0.09 -9.53 -9.76
C PHE A 338 1.43 -9.67 -9.01
N ASN A 339 1.59 -10.62 -8.10
CA ASN A 339 2.76 -10.66 -7.23
C ASN A 339 4.01 -11.14 -7.99
N THR A 340 5.04 -10.29 -8.01
CA THR A 340 6.38 -10.63 -8.52
C THR A 340 7.43 -10.36 -7.44
N PRO A 341 8.71 -10.76 -7.65
CA PRO A 341 9.78 -10.44 -6.70
C PRO A 341 9.94 -8.93 -6.42
N ASN A 342 9.69 -8.08 -7.43
CA ASN A 342 9.83 -6.62 -7.37
C ASN A 342 8.48 -5.87 -7.33
N PHE A 343 7.35 -6.57 -7.44
CA PHE A 343 6.01 -6.00 -7.27
C PHE A 343 5.25 -6.83 -6.22
N ARG A 344 5.40 -6.46 -4.95
CA ARG A 344 4.86 -7.23 -3.83
C ARG A 344 3.41 -6.88 -3.56
N VAL A 345 2.55 -7.88 -3.48
CA VAL A 345 1.11 -7.71 -3.29
C VAL A 345 0.72 -8.04 -1.85
N GLY A 346 0.13 -7.07 -1.14
CA GLY A 346 -0.61 -7.31 0.10
C GLY A 346 -2.09 -7.55 -0.21
N LEU A 347 -2.70 -8.58 0.39
CA LEU A 347 -4.14 -8.84 0.27
C LEU A 347 -4.87 -8.41 1.54
N ILE A 348 -5.93 -7.62 1.42
CA ILE A 348 -6.78 -7.23 2.53
C ILE A 348 -8.27 -7.33 2.18
N GLU A 349 -9.10 -7.65 3.16
CA GLU A 349 -10.56 -7.64 3.00
C GLU A 349 -11.09 -6.21 3.27
N ASP A 350 -10.83 -5.29 2.34
CA ASP A 350 -11.28 -3.89 2.39
C ASP A 350 -11.18 -3.23 1.00
N VAL A 351 -12.20 -3.41 0.15
CA VAL A 351 -12.24 -2.80 -1.20
C VAL A 351 -12.39 -1.28 -1.13
N ALA A 352 -13.21 -0.79 -0.18
CA ALA A 352 -13.53 0.63 -0.05
C ALA A 352 -12.32 1.42 0.43
N GLY A 353 -11.66 0.96 1.49
CA GLY A 353 -10.44 1.57 2.02
C GLY A 353 -9.34 1.66 0.97
N VAL A 354 -9.06 0.58 0.22
CA VAL A 354 -8.04 0.59 -0.86
C VAL A 354 -8.37 1.61 -1.95
N SER A 355 -9.64 1.66 -2.37
CA SER A 355 -10.10 2.60 -3.41
C SER A 355 -10.00 4.05 -2.95
N LEU A 356 -10.44 4.33 -1.72
CA LEU A 356 -10.50 5.68 -1.14
C LEU A 356 -9.11 6.21 -0.81
N CYS A 357 -8.18 5.36 -0.36
CA CYS A 357 -6.78 5.77 -0.20
C CYS A 357 -6.21 6.30 -1.52
N GLY A 358 -6.44 5.58 -2.63
CA GLY A 358 -5.97 5.98 -3.96
C GLY A 358 -6.62 7.27 -4.48
N ALA A 359 -7.89 7.51 -4.15
CA ALA A 359 -8.63 8.70 -4.56
C ALA A 359 -8.23 9.94 -3.75
N LEU A 360 -8.37 9.86 -2.42
CA LEU A 360 -8.30 11.02 -1.52
C LEU A 360 -6.87 11.55 -1.32
N LYS A 361 -5.84 10.70 -1.46
CA LYS A 361 -4.43 11.14 -1.36
C LYS A 361 -4.09 12.30 -2.31
N ASN A 362 -4.78 12.39 -3.44
CA ASN A 362 -4.52 13.41 -4.44
C ASN A 362 -4.92 14.80 -3.94
N ILE A 363 -5.92 14.89 -3.06
CA ILE A 363 -6.29 16.13 -2.36
C ILE A 363 -5.13 16.54 -1.45
N VAL A 364 -4.66 15.63 -0.59
CA VAL A 364 -3.57 15.90 0.35
C VAL A 364 -2.27 16.30 -0.39
N ALA A 365 -2.01 15.70 -1.55
CA ALA A 365 -0.87 16.06 -2.39
C ALA A 365 -0.95 17.51 -2.93
N ILE A 366 -2.15 18.06 -3.14
CA ILE A 366 -2.32 19.50 -3.45
C ILE A 366 -1.90 20.33 -2.24
N GLY A 367 -2.36 20.00 -1.03
CA GLY A 367 -1.94 20.68 0.20
C GLY A 367 -0.43 20.62 0.45
N ALA A 368 0.19 19.46 0.18
CA ALA A 368 1.65 19.30 0.24
C ALA A 368 2.37 20.20 -0.78
N GLY A 369 1.82 20.34 -2.00
CA GLY A 369 2.36 21.26 -3.00
C GLY A 369 2.18 22.74 -2.62
N PHE A 370 1.10 23.11 -1.94
CA PHE A 370 0.96 24.46 -1.38
C PHE A 370 2.07 24.76 -0.36
N CYS A 371 2.42 23.81 0.52
CA CYS A 371 3.54 23.96 1.44
C CYS A 371 4.87 24.20 0.71
N ASP A 372 5.13 23.42 -0.35
CA ASP A 372 6.34 23.59 -1.19
C ASP A 372 6.36 24.96 -1.88
N GLY A 373 5.18 25.42 -2.33
CA GLY A 373 5.00 26.72 -2.97
C GLY A 373 5.25 27.91 -2.03
N LEU A 374 4.80 27.78 -0.78
CA LEU A 374 4.96 28.79 0.28
C LEU A 374 6.34 28.77 0.95
N GLY A 375 7.13 27.71 0.74
CA GLY A 375 8.43 27.55 1.39
C GLY A 375 8.33 27.22 2.88
N TRP A 376 7.26 26.55 3.32
CA TRP A 376 7.00 26.22 4.73
C TRP A 376 7.90 25.13 5.33
N GLY A 377 8.70 24.46 4.49
CA GLY A 377 9.63 23.41 4.90
C GLY A 377 8.98 22.07 5.26
N ASP A 378 9.84 21.09 5.56
CA ASP A 378 9.44 19.69 5.69
C ASP A 378 8.55 19.41 6.92
N ASN A 379 8.73 20.13 8.03
CA ASN A 379 7.92 19.95 9.24
C ASN A 379 6.44 20.26 8.98
N SER A 380 6.17 21.39 8.31
CA SER A 380 4.81 21.82 7.96
C SER A 380 4.20 20.85 6.95
N LYS A 381 4.97 20.43 5.95
CA LYS A 381 4.55 19.43 4.97
C LYS A 381 4.20 18.10 5.61
N ALA A 382 5.02 17.61 6.55
CA ALA A 382 4.76 16.39 7.30
C ALA A 382 3.49 16.51 8.16
N ALA A 383 3.26 17.67 8.78
CA ALA A 383 2.02 17.95 9.50
C ALA A 383 0.81 17.84 8.56
N ILE A 384 0.80 18.53 7.42
CA ILE A 384 -0.27 18.46 6.41
C ILE A 384 -0.51 17.03 5.92
N MET A 385 0.55 16.26 5.67
CA MET A 385 0.42 14.86 5.28
C MET A 385 -0.25 14.01 6.37
N ARG A 386 0.15 14.19 7.64
CA ARG A 386 -0.45 13.49 8.78
C ARG A 386 -1.92 13.87 8.99
N ILE A 387 -2.25 15.16 8.89
CA ILE A 387 -3.64 15.65 9.01
C ILE A 387 -4.48 15.06 7.87
N GLY A 388 -3.97 15.13 6.65
CA GLY A 388 -4.61 14.59 5.46
C GLY A 388 -4.86 13.09 5.56
N LEU A 389 -3.89 12.31 6.06
CA LEU A 389 -4.09 10.88 6.31
C LEU A 389 -5.26 10.61 7.26
N MET A 390 -5.38 11.39 8.33
CA MET A 390 -6.49 11.25 9.28
C MET A 390 -7.83 11.65 8.65
N GLU A 391 -7.88 12.72 7.86
CA GLU A 391 -9.10 13.11 7.15
C GLU A 391 -9.52 12.08 6.11
N MET A 392 -8.56 11.51 5.36
CA MET A 392 -8.81 10.41 4.43
C MET A 392 -9.45 9.21 5.13
N MET A 393 -8.87 8.79 6.25
CA MET A 393 -9.34 7.66 7.05
C MET A 393 -10.73 7.94 7.65
N ASN A 394 -10.90 9.08 8.33
CA ASN A 394 -12.17 9.47 8.94
C ASN A 394 -13.28 9.63 7.91
N PHE A 395 -12.98 10.19 6.74
CA PHE A 395 -13.94 10.29 5.63
C PHE A 395 -14.42 8.90 5.21
N SER A 396 -13.47 7.99 5.02
CA SER A 396 -13.76 6.66 4.53
C SER A 396 -14.59 5.85 5.53
N ILE A 397 -14.25 5.90 6.82
CA ILE A 397 -14.98 5.21 7.89
C ILE A 397 -16.39 5.79 8.06
N ASN A 398 -16.56 7.11 7.95
CA ASN A 398 -17.84 7.76 8.18
C ASN A 398 -18.86 7.56 7.04
N PHE A 399 -18.39 7.31 5.82
CA PHE A 399 -19.24 7.33 4.63
C PHE A 399 -19.25 6.03 3.81
N PHE A 400 -18.43 5.04 4.17
CA PHE A 400 -18.38 3.76 3.50
C PHE A 400 -18.34 2.60 4.50
N ASP A 401 -19.03 1.52 4.14
CA ASP A 401 -19.11 0.33 4.99
C ASP A 401 -17.82 -0.51 4.91
N ASN A 402 -17.52 -1.20 6.01
CA ASN A 402 -16.41 -2.18 6.12
C ASN A 402 -15.00 -1.63 5.87
N VAL A 403 -14.82 -0.31 5.98
CA VAL A 403 -13.50 0.32 5.91
C VAL A 403 -12.71 0.05 7.19
N LYS A 404 -11.45 -0.37 7.04
CA LYS A 404 -10.53 -0.66 8.14
C LYS A 404 -9.50 0.46 8.31
N PRO A 405 -9.35 1.04 9.51
CA PRO A 405 -8.32 2.06 9.77
C PRO A 405 -6.92 1.63 9.34
N GLU A 406 -6.58 0.35 9.55
CA GLU A 406 -5.28 -0.24 9.24
C GLU A 406 -4.96 -0.17 7.74
N THR A 407 -5.98 -0.14 6.87
CA THR A 407 -5.80 0.05 5.42
C THR A 407 -5.04 1.36 5.14
N PHE A 408 -5.30 2.41 5.91
CA PHE A 408 -4.68 3.72 5.73
C PHE A 408 -3.26 3.78 6.31
N THR A 409 -3.04 3.13 7.45
CA THR A 409 -1.81 3.29 8.24
C THR A 409 -0.75 2.23 7.96
N GLU A 410 -1.13 1.04 7.48
CA GLU A 410 -0.23 -0.12 7.39
C GLU A 410 0.02 -0.58 5.95
N THR A 411 -0.82 -0.19 4.99
CA THR A 411 -0.77 -0.74 3.63
C THR A 411 -0.14 0.20 2.61
N SER A 412 0.33 -0.36 1.50
CA SER A 412 0.86 0.43 0.38
C SER A 412 -0.19 1.37 -0.20
N ALA A 413 -1.46 0.95 -0.27
CA ALA A 413 -2.55 1.79 -0.77
C ALA A 413 -2.72 3.08 0.04
N GLY A 414 -2.53 3.01 1.36
CA GLY A 414 -2.68 4.13 2.30
C GLY A 414 -1.45 5.01 2.38
N VAL A 415 -0.72 4.89 3.49
CA VAL A 415 0.39 5.79 3.85
C VAL A 415 1.50 5.83 2.81
N ALA A 416 1.86 4.71 2.19
CA ALA A 416 2.97 4.68 1.23
C ALA A 416 2.62 5.43 -0.07
N ASP A 417 1.42 5.23 -0.61
CA ASP A 417 0.96 5.94 -1.81
C ASP A 417 0.77 7.43 -1.53
N LEU A 418 0.27 7.78 -0.33
CA LEU A 418 0.19 9.17 0.11
C LEU A 418 1.57 9.84 0.13
N ILE A 419 2.55 9.23 0.80
CA ILE A 419 3.93 9.74 0.87
C ILE A 419 4.50 9.94 -0.53
N THR A 420 4.48 8.89 -1.36
CA THR A 420 5.01 8.92 -2.72
C THR A 420 4.38 10.05 -3.55
N THR A 421 3.08 10.26 -3.40
CA THR A 421 2.35 11.30 -4.14
C THR A 421 2.68 12.71 -3.64
N CYS A 422 2.81 12.91 -2.33
CA CYS A 422 3.15 14.19 -1.71
C CYS A 422 4.60 14.64 -1.97
N PHE A 423 5.50 13.73 -2.34
CA PHE A 423 6.88 14.06 -2.73
C PHE A 423 7.09 14.16 -4.24
N GLY A 424 6.51 13.25 -5.04
CA GLY A 424 6.81 13.13 -6.47
C GLY A 424 5.65 13.36 -7.44
N GLY A 425 4.43 13.57 -6.93
CA GLY A 425 3.21 13.56 -7.75
C GLY A 425 2.98 14.80 -8.61
N ARG A 426 2.23 14.62 -9.70
CA ARG A 426 1.73 15.71 -10.57
C ARG A 426 0.87 16.72 -9.80
N ASN A 427 0.07 16.24 -8.84
CA ASN A 427 -0.76 17.08 -7.97
C ASN A 427 0.12 18.07 -7.17
N ARG A 428 1.12 17.55 -6.44
CA ARG A 428 2.10 18.35 -5.71
C ARG A 428 2.80 19.38 -6.60
N LYS A 429 3.31 18.96 -7.76
CA LYS A 429 4.04 19.84 -8.70
C LYS A 429 3.17 21.01 -9.20
N CYS A 430 1.91 20.75 -9.57
CA CYS A 430 1.03 21.81 -10.06
C CYS A 430 0.59 22.74 -8.93
N ALA A 431 0.34 22.21 -7.74
CA ALA A 431 -0.01 23.02 -6.57
C ALA A 431 1.14 23.92 -6.08
N GLU A 432 2.38 23.44 -6.16
CA GLU A 432 3.57 24.27 -5.93
C GLU A 432 3.65 25.42 -6.94
N ALA A 433 3.47 25.11 -8.23
CA ALA A 433 3.48 26.12 -9.28
C ALA A 433 2.32 27.13 -9.14
N PHE A 434 1.15 26.67 -8.70
CA PHE A 434 -0.02 27.51 -8.42
C PHE A 434 0.31 28.61 -7.42
N VAL A 435 0.92 28.27 -6.29
CA VAL A 435 1.31 29.27 -5.28
C VAL A 435 2.39 30.21 -5.81
N LYS A 436 3.41 29.67 -6.50
CA LYS A 436 4.57 30.47 -6.97
C LYS A 436 4.22 31.44 -8.10
N THR A 437 3.31 31.03 -8.99
CA THR A 437 2.98 31.80 -10.21
C THR A 437 1.66 32.53 -10.13
N LYS A 438 0.75 32.10 -9.23
CA LYS A 438 -0.65 32.56 -9.12
C LYS A 438 -1.47 32.33 -10.39
N LYS A 439 -1.00 31.50 -11.31
CA LYS A 439 -1.75 31.06 -12.49
C LYS A 439 -2.87 30.09 -12.09
N PRO A 440 -3.99 30.06 -12.81
CA PRO A 440 -5.04 29.08 -12.55
C PRO A 440 -4.56 27.64 -12.85
N PHE A 441 -5.12 26.66 -12.14
CA PHE A 441 -4.78 25.24 -12.33
C PHE A 441 -5.00 24.75 -13.77
N SER A 442 -5.97 25.29 -14.50
CA SER A 442 -6.22 24.95 -15.90
C SER A 442 -5.06 25.30 -16.82
N GLU A 443 -4.39 26.43 -16.58
CA GLU A 443 -3.20 26.85 -17.34
C GLU A 443 -1.99 25.99 -16.96
N LEU A 444 -1.79 25.76 -15.66
CA LEU A 444 -0.69 24.93 -15.16
C LEU A 444 -0.80 23.47 -15.59
N GLU A 445 -2.02 22.92 -15.68
CA GLU A 445 -2.26 21.59 -16.23
C GLU A 445 -1.75 21.50 -17.69
N ALA A 446 -2.09 22.50 -18.52
CA ALA A 446 -1.66 22.52 -19.91
C ALA A 446 -0.13 22.69 -20.04
N GLU A 447 0.47 23.55 -19.21
CA GLU A 447 1.91 23.85 -19.25
C GLU A 447 2.79 22.72 -18.68
N LEU A 448 2.35 22.06 -17.60
CA LEU A 448 3.22 21.18 -16.82
C LEU A 448 2.97 19.69 -17.04
N LEU A 449 1.79 19.32 -17.54
CA LEU A 449 1.35 17.92 -17.57
C LEU A 449 1.27 17.30 -18.97
N ASN A 450 1.67 18.02 -20.03
CA ASN A 450 1.77 17.49 -21.40
C ASN A 450 0.52 16.71 -21.85
N GLY A 451 -0.68 17.23 -21.56
CA GLY A 451 -1.96 16.61 -21.91
C GLY A 451 -2.54 15.65 -20.86
N GLN A 452 -1.83 15.38 -19.77
CA GLN A 452 -2.38 14.62 -18.63
C GLN A 452 -3.24 15.51 -17.73
N LYS A 453 -4.30 14.94 -17.13
CA LYS A 453 -5.24 15.66 -16.25
C LYS A 453 -4.78 15.70 -14.79
N LEU A 454 -5.08 16.81 -14.12
CA LEU A 454 -4.84 17.06 -12.70
C LEU A 454 -6.03 16.60 -11.85
N GLN A 455 -5.97 15.35 -11.36
CA GLN A 455 -7.10 14.73 -10.66
C GLN A 455 -7.39 15.32 -9.26
N GLY A 456 -6.37 15.80 -8.53
CA GLY A 456 -6.53 16.18 -7.13
C GLY A 456 -7.48 17.35 -6.90
N THR A 457 -7.49 18.34 -7.79
CA THR A 457 -8.43 19.48 -7.70
C THR A 457 -9.87 19.03 -7.95
N GLU A 458 -10.10 18.15 -8.93
CA GLU A 458 -11.42 17.59 -9.20
C GLU A 458 -11.93 16.77 -8.01
N THR A 459 -11.10 15.87 -7.47
CA THR A 459 -11.47 15.07 -6.31
C THR A 459 -11.74 15.95 -5.08
N ALA A 460 -11.02 17.07 -4.90
CA ALA A 460 -11.30 18.01 -3.82
C ALA A 460 -12.68 18.68 -3.99
N ARG A 461 -13.06 19.03 -5.22
CA ARG A 461 -14.40 19.55 -5.53
C ARG A 461 -15.49 18.50 -5.27
N GLU A 462 -15.33 17.30 -5.80
CA GLU A 462 -16.27 16.19 -5.62
C GLU A 462 -16.51 15.87 -4.13
N VAL A 463 -15.44 15.77 -3.35
CA VAL A 463 -15.51 15.51 -1.91
C VAL A 463 -16.13 16.69 -1.16
N HIS A 464 -15.77 17.93 -1.52
CA HIS A 464 -16.37 19.12 -0.91
C HIS A 464 -17.88 19.19 -1.17
N GLU A 465 -18.32 18.99 -2.41
CA GLU A 465 -19.73 18.96 -2.77
C GLU A 465 -20.47 17.88 -1.98
N TYR A 466 -19.91 16.67 -1.90
CA TYR A 466 -20.49 15.59 -1.11
C TYR A 466 -20.61 15.95 0.38
N LEU A 467 -19.55 16.49 1.00
CA LEU A 467 -19.57 16.92 2.40
C LEU A 467 -20.55 18.07 2.66
N ALA A 468 -20.68 19.01 1.72
CA ALA A 468 -21.63 20.12 1.79
C ALA A 468 -23.07 19.62 1.80
N HIS A 469 -23.42 18.65 0.95
CA HIS A 469 -24.73 18.02 0.95
C HIS A 469 -25.05 17.27 2.26
N ARG A 470 -24.03 16.86 3.01
CA ARG A 470 -24.18 16.22 4.33
C ARG A 470 -24.10 17.19 5.50
N GLY A 471 -23.80 18.47 5.27
CA GLY A 471 -23.56 19.45 6.34
C GLY A 471 -22.34 19.12 7.21
N LYS A 472 -21.33 18.44 6.65
CA LYS A 472 -20.15 17.92 7.37
C LYS A 472 -18.83 18.52 6.93
N VAL A 473 -18.86 19.63 6.19
CA VAL A 473 -17.64 20.28 5.67
C VAL A 473 -16.67 20.67 6.80
N ASP A 474 -17.20 21.15 7.92
CA ASP A 474 -16.40 21.61 9.06
C ASP A 474 -15.68 20.47 9.81
N GLU A 475 -16.06 19.20 9.58
CA GLU A 475 -15.37 18.03 10.14
C GLU A 475 -14.06 17.68 9.39
N TYR A 476 -13.81 18.31 8.23
CA TYR A 476 -12.66 18.04 7.36
C TYR A 476 -11.95 19.35 6.95
N PRO A 477 -11.36 20.08 7.92
CA PRO A 477 -10.82 21.42 7.71
C PRO A 477 -9.69 21.48 6.66
N LEU A 478 -8.84 20.47 6.54
CA LEU A 478 -7.78 20.46 5.52
C LEU A 478 -8.36 20.28 4.11
N PHE A 479 -9.26 19.32 3.91
CA PHE A 479 -9.95 19.16 2.62
C PHE A 479 -10.72 20.42 2.23
N TYR A 480 -11.40 21.05 3.20
CA TYR A 480 -12.09 22.32 3.03
C TYR A 480 -11.14 23.44 2.59
N ASN A 481 -10.04 23.65 3.31
CA ASN A 481 -9.06 24.70 2.97
C ASN A 481 -8.45 24.46 1.59
N ILE A 482 -8.10 23.21 1.25
CA ILE A 482 -7.57 22.87 -0.08
C ILE A 482 -8.58 23.21 -1.19
N TYR A 483 -9.86 22.90 -1.00
CA TYR A 483 -10.92 23.27 -1.94
C TYR A 483 -11.05 24.79 -2.06
N LYS A 484 -11.14 25.53 -0.94
CA LYS A 484 -11.29 26.99 -0.94
C LYS A 484 -10.12 27.70 -1.59
N ILE A 485 -8.89 27.23 -1.38
CA ILE A 485 -7.69 27.77 -2.03
C ILE A 485 -7.74 27.49 -3.53
N SER A 486 -8.16 26.28 -3.92
CA SER A 486 -8.15 25.85 -5.33
C SER A 486 -9.23 26.51 -6.19
N PHE A 487 -10.40 26.83 -5.61
CA PHE A 487 -11.57 27.25 -6.37
C PHE A 487 -12.18 28.58 -5.95
N GLU A 488 -11.99 29.03 -4.71
CA GLU A 488 -12.66 30.22 -4.17
C GLU A 488 -11.70 31.36 -3.80
N GLY A 489 -10.43 31.25 -4.16
CA GLY A 489 -9.44 32.31 -3.98
C GLY A 489 -9.04 32.57 -2.53
N MET A 490 -9.22 31.58 -1.63
CA MET A 490 -8.61 31.64 -0.31
C MET A 490 -7.08 31.70 -0.46
N ASP A 491 -6.43 32.56 0.32
CA ASP A 491 -4.97 32.69 0.32
C ASP A 491 -4.32 31.35 0.75
N PRO A 492 -3.39 30.77 -0.05
CA PRO A 492 -2.68 29.56 0.33
C PRO A 492 -2.02 29.61 1.72
N ALA A 493 -1.63 30.79 2.20
CA ALA A 493 -1.07 30.96 3.54
C ALA A 493 -2.05 30.58 4.68
N LYS A 494 -3.35 30.48 4.39
CA LYS A 494 -4.40 30.05 5.32
C LYS A 494 -4.66 28.55 5.31
N LEU A 495 -3.84 27.76 4.61
CA LEU A 495 -3.98 26.30 4.58
C LEU A 495 -4.06 25.69 6.00
N SER A 496 -3.32 26.26 6.95
CA SER A 496 -3.25 25.79 8.33
C SER A 496 -4.29 26.40 9.28
N ASP A 497 -5.22 27.20 8.79
CA ASP A 497 -6.22 27.81 9.65
C ASP A 497 -7.27 26.76 10.05
N GLY A 498 -7.42 26.51 11.35
CA GLY A 498 -8.46 25.62 11.91
C GLY A 498 -8.17 24.11 11.83
N ILE A 499 -6.92 23.71 11.52
CA ILE A 499 -6.47 22.29 11.49
C ILE A 499 -5.74 21.83 12.75
#